data_AF-A0A537ZSM1-F1
#
_entry.id   AF-A0A537ZSM1-F1
#
_cell.length_a   1.000
_cell.length_b   1.000
_cell.length_c   1.000
_cell.angle_alpha   90.00
_cell.angle_beta   90.00
_cell.angle_gamma   90.00
#
_symmetry.space_group_name_H-M   'P 1'
#
loop_
_entity.id
_entity.type
_entity.pdbx_description
1 polymer ?
#
loop_
_entity_poly.entity_id
_entity_poly.type
_entity_poly.pdbx_seq_one_letter_code
_entity_poly.pdbx_strand_id
1 'polypeptide(L)'
;MLEARNRVGGRAHNHHLGHGKVSEAGATFVGPTQDHILALAKRFGVGKFPTYDTGDNVYWRDGLRLTYSDQTPAGIVPPDPTVAADAAEVVTRLDHMSTKVPVDAPWEAPLATSWDSQTLKSWAERHSSYSANESFRRL
;
A
#
# COMPACT_ATOMS: atom_id res chain seq x y z
N MET A 1 13.77 -16.72 -24.20
CA MET A 1 12.69 -16.50 -23.22
C MET A 1 11.54 -17.42 -23.60
N LEU A 2 10.96 -18.15 -22.64
CA LEU A 2 9.74 -18.94 -22.83
C LEU A 2 8.64 -18.29 -21.98
N GLU A 3 7.51 -17.95 -22.60
CA GLU A 3 6.35 -17.33 -21.97
C GLU A 3 5.13 -18.22 -22.16
N ALA A 4 4.36 -18.43 -21.09
CA ALA A 4 3.21 -19.33 -21.09
C ALA A 4 1.99 -18.69 -21.76
N ARG A 5 1.87 -17.36 -21.73
CA ARG A 5 0.78 -16.62 -22.35
C ARG A 5 1.11 -16.20 -23.78
N ASN A 6 0.08 -15.76 -24.49
CA ASN A 6 0.20 -15.10 -25.78
C ASN A 6 0.65 -13.62 -25.69
N ARG A 7 1.13 -13.17 -24.53
CA ARG A 7 1.62 -11.81 -24.29
C ARG A 7 2.74 -11.83 -23.25
N VAL A 8 3.64 -10.85 -23.35
CA VAL A 8 4.64 -10.57 -22.32
C VAL A 8 4.05 -9.71 -21.19
N GLY A 9 4.88 -9.41 -20.18
CA GLY A 9 4.58 -8.43 -19.12
C GLY A 9 4.09 -9.03 -17.80
N GLY A 10 3.64 -10.28 -17.78
CA GLY A 10 3.18 -10.94 -16.55
C GLY A 10 2.04 -10.16 -15.86
N ARG A 11 2.31 -9.66 -14.65
CA ARG A 11 1.39 -8.83 -13.85
C ARG A 11 1.30 -7.37 -14.31
N ALA A 12 2.16 -6.93 -15.23
CA ALA A 12 1.96 -5.67 -15.96
C ALA A 12 1.15 -5.97 -17.23
N HIS A 13 -0.02 -5.35 -17.37
CA HIS A 13 -0.91 -5.58 -18.50
C HIS A 13 -1.60 -4.28 -18.92
N ASN A 14 -1.36 -3.87 -20.16
CA ASN A 14 -2.05 -2.76 -20.79
C ASN A 14 -3.32 -3.26 -21.49
N HIS A 15 -4.46 -2.70 -21.11
CA HIS A 15 -5.75 -2.91 -21.73
C HIS A 15 -6.06 -1.75 -22.68
N HIS A 16 -6.26 -2.05 -23.96
CA HIS A 16 -6.58 -1.04 -24.96
C HIS A 16 -8.06 -0.67 -24.87
N LEU A 17 -8.35 0.60 -24.60
CA LEU A 17 -9.71 1.14 -24.54
C LEU A 17 -10.24 1.58 -25.91
N GLY A 18 -9.44 1.43 -26.97
CA GLY A 18 -9.71 1.98 -28.30
C GLY A 18 -9.22 3.42 -28.46
N HIS A 19 -9.24 3.94 -29.69
CA HIS A 19 -8.84 5.32 -30.02
C HIS A 19 -7.48 5.76 -29.47
N GLY A 20 -6.51 4.84 -29.44
CA GLY A 20 -5.16 5.11 -28.90
C GLY A 20 -5.11 5.28 -27.38
N LYS A 21 -6.21 5.01 -26.66
CA LYS A 21 -6.25 5.03 -25.19
C LYS A 21 -5.93 3.65 -24.63
N VAL A 22 -5.19 3.67 -23.53
CA VAL A 22 -4.76 2.49 -22.79
C VAL A 22 -5.07 2.73 -21.32
N SER A 23 -5.49 1.69 -20.63
CA SER A 23 -5.58 1.64 -19.17
C SER A 23 -4.86 0.40 -18.68
N GLU A 24 -4.17 0.51 -17.56
CA GLU A 24 -3.41 -0.57 -16.95
C GLU A 24 -4.36 -1.50 -16.18
N ALA A 25 -4.46 -2.75 -16.62
CA ALA A 25 -5.21 -3.82 -15.97
C ALA A 25 -4.32 -4.65 -15.01
N GLY A 26 -3.27 -4.04 -14.46
CA GLY A 26 -2.24 -4.70 -13.66
C GLY A 26 -1.34 -3.70 -12.95
N ALA A 27 -0.03 -3.96 -12.91
CA ALA A 27 0.94 -3.02 -12.34
C ALA A 27 0.96 -1.68 -13.11
N THR A 28 0.85 -0.58 -12.37
CA THR A 28 0.64 0.76 -12.92
C THR A 28 1.62 1.80 -12.36
N PHE A 29 1.76 1.85 -11.04
CA PHE A 29 2.43 2.95 -10.37
C PHE A 29 3.94 2.74 -10.24
N VAL A 30 4.69 3.82 -10.46
CA VAL A 30 6.09 3.95 -10.07
C VAL A 30 6.27 5.20 -9.21
N GLY A 31 7.22 5.18 -8.28
CA GLY A 31 7.43 6.28 -7.32
C GLY A 31 8.90 6.57 -7.05
N PRO A 32 9.20 7.61 -6.25
CA PRO A 32 10.53 7.85 -5.71
C PRO A 32 11.11 6.58 -5.06
N THR A 33 12.44 6.43 -5.07
CA THR A 33 13.22 5.25 -4.62
C THR A 33 13.16 4.01 -5.52
N GLN A 34 12.26 3.96 -6.51
CA GLN A 34 12.17 2.83 -7.46
C GLN A 34 13.14 2.99 -8.64
N ASP A 35 14.43 3.13 -8.33
CA ASP A 35 15.43 3.62 -9.29
C ASP A 35 15.63 2.70 -10.50
N HIS A 36 15.62 1.38 -10.29
CA HIS A 36 15.86 0.42 -11.37
C HIS A 36 14.80 0.44 -12.46
N ILE A 37 13.51 0.44 -12.09
CA ILE A 37 12.42 0.47 -13.08
C ILE A 37 12.34 1.83 -13.78
N LEU A 38 12.61 2.92 -13.06
CA LEU A 38 12.67 4.26 -13.63
C LEU A 38 13.82 4.42 -14.63
N ALA A 39 15.00 3.85 -14.32
CA ALA A 39 16.13 3.82 -15.25
C ALA A 39 15.83 2.99 -16.51
N LEU A 40 15.14 1.86 -16.35
CA LEU A 40 14.70 1.02 -17.47
C LEU A 40 13.70 1.75 -18.38
N ALA A 41 12.69 2.40 -17.78
CA ALA A 41 11.73 3.21 -18.51
C ALA A 41 12.42 4.31 -19.32
N LYS A 42 13.36 5.05 -18.70
CA LYS A 42 14.17 6.06 -19.38
C LYS A 42 14.97 5.47 -20.54
N ARG A 43 15.64 4.33 -20.34
CA ARG A 43 16.44 3.66 -21.38
C ARG A 43 15.63 3.31 -22.62
N PHE A 44 14.37 2.92 -22.45
CA PHE A 44 13.48 2.53 -23.55
C PHE A 44 12.55 3.66 -24.01
N GLY A 45 12.73 4.88 -23.52
CA GLY A 45 11.90 6.03 -23.91
C GLY A 45 10.45 5.95 -23.43
N VAL A 46 10.17 5.19 -22.38
CA VAL A 46 8.84 5.10 -21.77
C VAL A 46 8.63 6.30 -20.86
N GLY A 47 7.70 7.17 -21.26
CA GLY A 47 7.30 8.33 -20.48
C GLY A 47 6.52 7.95 -19.22
N LYS A 48 6.48 8.89 -18.26
CA LYS A 48 5.62 8.83 -17.08
C LYS A 48 4.85 10.14 -16.96
N PHE A 49 3.74 10.11 -16.23
CA PHE A 49 2.95 11.28 -15.90
C PHE A 49 2.57 11.21 -14.41
N PRO A 50 2.35 12.36 -13.75
CA PRO A 50 1.90 12.37 -12.37
C PRO A 50 0.48 11.79 -12.26
N THR A 51 0.27 10.93 -11.27
CA THR A 51 -1.09 10.58 -10.84
C THR A 51 -1.77 11.84 -10.32
N TYR A 52 -3.05 12.02 -10.65
CA TYR A 52 -3.83 13.14 -10.13
C TYR A 52 -3.94 13.03 -8.61
N ASP A 53 -3.51 14.07 -7.91
CA ASP A 53 -3.40 14.09 -6.44
C ASP A 53 -3.73 15.49 -5.88
N THR A 54 -4.68 16.19 -6.52
CA THR A 54 -5.10 17.53 -6.11
C THR A 54 -6.42 17.46 -5.35
N GLY A 55 -6.44 18.02 -4.13
CA GLY A 55 -7.62 18.14 -3.28
C GLY A 55 -7.45 17.41 -1.95
N ASP A 56 -8.56 17.23 -1.24
CA ASP A 56 -8.59 16.47 0.00
C ASP A 56 -8.84 14.98 -0.27
N ASN A 57 -8.18 14.13 0.51
CA ASN A 57 -8.53 12.72 0.61
C ASN A 57 -9.93 12.56 1.19
N VAL A 58 -10.66 11.53 0.72
CA VAL A 58 -11.99 11.20 1.22
C VAL A 58 -11.91 9.95 2.08
N TYR A 59 -12.28 10.09 3.34
CA TYR A 59 -12.53 8.96 4.24
C TYR A 59 -14.04 8.72 4.35
N TRP A 60 -14.45 7.46 4.19
CA TRP A 60 -15.84 7.05 4.30
C TRP A 60 -15.96 5.81 5.17
N ARG A 61 -16.75 5.88 6.24
CA ARG A 61 -17.02 4.74 7.12
C ARG A 61 -18.36 4.92 7.82
N ASP A 62 -19.19 3.88 7.87
CA ASP A 62 -20.45 3.87 8.64
C ASP A 62 -21.37 5.09 8.37
N GLY A 63 -21.37 5.59 7.12
CA GLY A 63 -22.14 6.77 6.72
C GLY A 63 -21.48 8.12 7.06
N LEU A 64 -20.36 8.12 7.78
CA LEU A 64 -19.53 9.29 8.00
C LEU A 64 -18.61 9.53 6.80
N ARG A 65 -18.73 10.71 6.20
CA ARG A 65 -17.80 11.23 5.19
C ARG A 65 -16.95 12.33 5.79
N LEU A 66 -15.63 12.15 5.76
CA LEU A 66 -14.66 13.20 6.09
C LEU A 66 -13.79 13.50 4.87
N THR A 67 -13.43 14.77 4.70
CA THR A 67 -12.37 15.17 3.78
C THR A 67 -11.20 15.69 4.60
N TYR A 68 -9.98 15.33 4.20
CA TYR A 68 -8.77 15.71 4.93
C TYR A 68 -7.56 15.83 4.01
N SER A 69 -6.62 16.70 4.38
CA SER A 69 -5.32 16.80 3.72
C SER A 69 -4.36 15.76 4.30
N ASP A 70 -3.55 15.13 3.44
CA ASP A 70 -2.43 14.28 3.84
C ASP A 70 -1.13 15.05 4.13
N GLN A 71 -1.14 16.38 3.99
CA GLN A 71 0.00 17.25 4.29
C GLN A 71 0.08 17.60 5.80
N THR A 72 -0.64 16.86 6.64
CA THR A 72 -0.62 17.02 8.10
C THR A 72 0.50 16.16 8.71
N PRO A 73 0.90 16.40 9.97
CA PRO A 73 1.83 15.50 10.67
C PRO A 73 1.34 14.05 10.78
N ALA A 74 0.02 13.82 10.65
CA ALA A 74 -0.58 12.48 10.65
C ALA A 74 -0.55 11.80 9.26
N GLY A 75 -0.08 12.51 8.22
CA GLY A 75 -0.01 11.98 6.86
C GLY A 75 -1.36 11.51 6.34
N ILE A 76 -1.39 10.27 5.85
CA ILE A 76 -2.59 9.62 5.28
C ILE A 76 -3.58 9.09 6.34
N VAL A 77 -3.32 9.28 7.65
CA VAL A 77 -4.24 8.79 8.70
C VAL A 77 -5.48 9.70 8.74
N PRO A 78 -6.70 9.16 8.52
CA PRO A 78 -7.91 9.96 8.57
C PRO A 78 -8.14 10.59 9.95
N PRO A 79 -8.66 11.83 10.03
CA PRO A 79 -8.90 12.53 11.30
C PRO A 79 -10.21 12.09 11.98
N ASP A 80 -10.59 10.82 11.85
CA ASP A 80 -11.75 10.27 12.54
C ASP A 80 -11.38 10.03 14.02
N PRO A 81 -11.97 10.77 14.97
CA PRO A 81 -11.56 10.74 16.37
C PRO A 81 -11.76 9.39 17.04
N THR A 82 -12.57 8.51 16.45
CA THR A 82 -12.82 7.16 16.99
C THR A 82 -11.74 6.14 16.63
N VAL A 83 -10.89 6.44 15.62
CA VAL A 83 -9.86 5.51 15.12
C VAL A 83 -8.47 6.12 14.96
N ALA A 84 -8.35 7.45 14.86
CA ALA A 84 -7.10 8.10 14.49
C ALA A 84 -5.93 7.75 15.44
N ALA A 85 -6.17 7.79 16.76
CA ALA A 85 -5.14 7.46 17.74
C ALA A 85 -4.70 5.98 17.66
N ASP A 86 -5.67 5.08 17.50
CA ASP A 86 -5.43 3.64 17.38
C ASP A 86 -4.69 3.30 16.08
N ALA A 87 -5.09 3.90 14.96
CA ALA A 87 -4.41 3.74 13.67
C ALA A 87 -2.96 4.26 13.71
N ALA A 88 -2.73 5.42 14.32
CA ALA A 88 -1.39 5.97 14.49
C ALA A 88 -0.49 5.05 15.34
N GLU A 89 -1.04 4.47 16.41
CA GLU A 89 -0.32 3.51 17.25
C GLU A 89 0.02 2.22 16.48
N VAL A 90 -0.93 1.66 15.73
CA VAL A 90 -0.72 0.45 14.91
C VAL A 90 0.35 0.67 13.86
N VAL A 91 0.26 1.76 13.09
CA VAL A 91 1.24 2.10 12.05
C VAL A 91 2.62 2.28 12.67
N THR A 92 2.73 3.04 13.76
CA THR A 92 4.01 3.25 14.47
C THR A 92 4.62 1.93 14.94
N ARG A 93 3.80 1.01 15.46
CA ARG A 93 4.26 -0.33 15.89
C ARG A 93 4.76 -1.16 14.71
N LEU A 94 4.02 -1.19 13.59
CA LEU A 94 4.43 -1.89 12.37
C LEU A 94 5.72 -1.32 11.78
N ASP A 95 5.84 0.01 11.71
CA ASP A 95 7.03 0.69 11.22
C ASP A 95 8.24 0.32 12.08
N HIS A 96 8.12 0.40 13.40
CA HIS A 96 9.20 -0.01 14.30
C HIS A 96 9.54 -1.51 14.18
N MET A 97 8.55 -2.38 14.03
CA MET A 97 8.80 -3.81 13.76
C MET A 97 9.59 -3.99 12.45
N SER A 98 9.23 -3.26 11.39
CA SER A 98 9.88 -3.36 10.08
C SER A 98 11.38 -3.05 10.13
N THR A 99 11.80 -2.11 11.01
CA THR A 99 13.22 -1.76 11.19
C THR A 99 14.10 -2.90 11.72
N LYS A 100 13.47 -3.96 12.26
CA LYS A 100 14.15 -5.14 12.82
C LYS A 100 14.18 -6.32 11.87
N VAL A 101 13.59 -6.19 10.68
CA VAL A 101 13.52 -7.25 9.67
C VAL A 101 14.56 -6.98 8.59
N PRO A 102 15.61 -7.82 8.46
CA PRO A 102 16.55 -7.70 7.34
C PRO A 102 15.81 -7.93 6.02
N VAL A 103 15.99 -7.04 5.05
CA VAL A 103 15.25 -7.06 3.77
C VAL A 103 15.62 -8.29 2.93
N ASP A 104 16.87 -8.73 3.00
CA ASP A 104 17.44 -9.86 2.26
C ASP A 104 17.31 -11.20 3.01
N ALA A 105 17.14 -11.16 4.33
CA ALA A 105 17.01 -12.34 5.19
C ALA A 105 15.96 -12.14 6.31
N PRO A 106 14.66 -12.01 5.96
CA PRO A 106 13.61 -11.72 6.95
C PRO A 106 13.45 -12.83 8.01
N TRP A 107 13.84 -14.07 7.69
CA TRP A 107 13.86 -15.20 8.62
C TRP A 107 14.92 -15.07 9.73
N GLU A 108 15.88 -14.14 9.60
CA GLU A 108 16.90 -13.85 10.63
C GLU A 108 16.48 -12.74 11.60
N ALA A 109 15.29 -12.16 11.42
CA ALA A 109 14.79 -11.15 12.35
C ALA A 109 14.74 -11.71 13.79
N PRO A 110 15.02 -10.89 14.83
CA PRO A 110 15.11 -11.37 16.22
C PRO A 110 13.90 -12.15 16.74
N LEU A 111 12.72 -11.89 16.17
CA LEU A 111 11.45 -12.52 16.53
C LEU A 111 10.79 -13.22 15.32
N ALA A 112 11.55 -13.59 14.28
CA ALA A 112 11.04 -14.13 13.02
C ALA A 112 10.02 -15.27 13.23
N THR A 113 10.36 -16.30 14.01
CA THR A 113 9.44 -17.41 14.29
C THR A 113 8.14 -16.96 14.93
N SER A 114 8.20 -16.05 15.91
CA SER A 114 7.00 -15.56 16.60
C SER A 114 6.14 -14.66 15.71
N TRP A 115 6.75 -13.87 14.81
CA TRP A 115 6.03 -12.98 13.91
C TRP A 115 5.42 -13.74 12.74
N ASP A 116 6.10 -14.77 12.24
CA ASP A 116 5.62 -15.61 11.13
C ASP A 116 4.61 -16.68 11.60
N SER A 117 4.61 -17.04 12.89
CA SER A 117 3.64 -17.98 13.48
C SER A 117 2.25 -17.37 13.75
N GLN A 118 1.98 -16.15 13.28
CA GLN A 118 0.70 -15.47 13.47
C GLN A 118 0.25 -14.76 12.20
N THR A 119 -1.07 -14.60 12.05
CA THR A 119 -1.60 -13.74 10.98
C THR A 119 -1.53 -12.27 11.38
N LEU A 120 -1.49 -11.37 10.39
CA LEU A 120 -1.63 -9.93 10.62
C LEU A 120 -2.94 -9.60 11.37
N LYS A 121 -4.03 -10.31 11.09
CA LYS A 121 -5.31 -10.14 11.79
C LYS A 121 -5.17 -10.38 13.29
N SER A 122 -4.65 -11.54 13.69
CA SER A 122 -4.48 -11.88 15.12
C SER A 122 -3.47 -10.96 15.81
N TRP A 123 -2.46 -10.48 15.08
CA TRP A 123 -1.56 -9.44 15.57
C TRP A 123 -2.31 -8.14 15.83
N ALA A 124 -3.11 -7.66 14.86
CA ALA A 124 -3.85 -6.41 14.98
C ALA A 124 -4.85 -6.46 16.15
N GLU A 125 -5.62 -7.56 16.28
CA GLU A 125 -6.60 -7.74 17.38
C GLU A 125 -6.00 -7.63 18.79
N ARG A 126 -4.69 -7.87 18.94
CA ARG A 126 -3.96 -7.70 20.21
C ARG A 126 -3.39 -6.29 20.44
N HIS A 127 -3.20 -5.52 19.37
CA HIS A 127 -2.48 -4.25 19.39
C HIS A 127 -3.34 -3.06 18.98
N SER A 128 -4.58 -3.29 18.60
CA SER A 128 -5.56 -2.27 18.22
C SER A 128 -6.86 -2.53 18.97
N SER A 129 -7.21 -1.56 19.81
CA SER A 129 -8.49 -1.49 20.50
C SER A 129 -9.67 -1.46 19.53
N TYR A 130 -9.44 -0.95 18.32
CA TYR A 130 -10.44 -0.83 17.27
C TYR A 130 -10.60 -2.12 16.43
N SER A 131 -9.52 -2.82 16.11
CA SER A 131 -9.58 -4.09 15.35
C SER A 131 -10.20 -5.24 16.14
N ALA A 132 -10.24 -5.12 17.48
CA ALA A 132 -11.00 -5.98 18.36
C ALA A 132 -12.53 -5.77 18.23
N ASN A 133 -12.98 -4.67 17.59
CA ASN A 133 -14.38 -4.36 17.35
C ASN A 133 -14.89 -5.03 16.06
N GLU A 134 -16.16 -5.48 16.04
CA GLU A 134 -16.76 -6.20 14.92
C GLU A 134 -16.75 -5.43 13.60
N SER A 135 -16.78 -4.09 13.65
CA SER A 135 -16.82 -3.23 12.46
C SER A 135 -15.57 -3.35 11.58
N PHE A 136 -14.39 -3.63 12.16
CA PHE A 136 -13.16 -3.83 11.39
C PHE A 136 -13.14 -5.16 10.62
N ARG A 137 -13.87 -6.17 11.10
CA ARG A 137 -13.88 -7.53 10.50
C ARG A 137 -14.72 -7.64 9.22
N ARG A 138 -15.44 -6.59 8.84
CA ARG A 138 -16.38 -6.58 7.70
C ARG A 138 -15.86 -5.80 6.47
N LEU A 139 -14.65 -5.23 6.55
CA LEU A 139 -13.89 -4.72 5.40
C LEU A 139 -13.24 -5.88 4.64
#